data_AF-A0A7L5Y267-F1
#
_entry.id   AF-A0A7L5Y267-F1
#
_cell.length_a   1.000
_cell.length_b   1.000
_cell.length_c   1.000
_cell.angle_alpha   90.00
_cell.angle_beta   90.00
_cell.angle_gamma   90.00
#
_symmetry.space_group_name_H-M   'P 1'
#
loop_
_entity.id
_entity.type
_entity.pdbx_description
1 polymer ?
#
loop_
_entity_poly.entity_id
_entity_poly.type
_entity_poly.pdbx_seq_one_letter_code
_entity_poly.pdbx_strand_id
1 'polypeptide(L)'
;MRKSSRRSARASRRTRPPRQIDARGRAGRRVSARVTSEFWVAAYLRRAMSEGAFAALRKRGAAEAGAIFVKLDLLDGRARLYGPAPQALAAEDGHRTFVRLHASDDVTPLDAEERLVKQLRFDDDLWIVEIEDRRGRSFLDLAEG
;
A
#
# COMPACT_ATOMS: atom_id res chain seq x y z
N MET A 1 -43.21 65.71 -43.02
CA MET A 1 -42.92 67.06 -42.46
C MET A 1 -42.07 66.88 -41.19
N ARG A 2 -40.82 67.41 -41.19
CA ARG A 2 -40.02 67.99 -40.06
C ARG A 2 -40.44 67.61 -38.61
N LYS A 3 -39.60 67.09 -37.69
CA LYS A 3 -38.31 67.60 -37.15
C LYS A 3 -37.84 66.56 -36.09
N SER A 4 -36.57 66.14 -36.06
CA SER A 4 -35.50 66.69 -35.19
C SER A 4 -35.78 66.62 -33.68
N SER A 5 -35.03 65.82 -32.92
CA SER A 5 -34.09 66.34 -31.89
C SER A 5 -33.55 65.28 -30.91
N ARG A 6 -32.23 65.33 -30.76
CA ARG A 6 -31.44 65.34 -29.50
C ARG A 6 -31.33 64.05 -28.66
N ARG A 7 -30.13 63.47 -28.81
CA ARG A 7 -29.18 63.06 -27.75
C ARG A 7 -29.68 63.21 -26.31
N SER A 8 -29.56 62.12 -25.55
CA SER A 8 -29.20 62.18 -24.14
C SER A 8 -28.23 61.05 -23.79
N ALA A 9 -27.16 61.43 -23.10
CA ALA A 9 -25.99 60.63 -22.79
C ALA A 9 -26.31 59.57 -21.72
N ARG A 10 -25.96 58.31 -22.00
CA ARG A 10 -26.04 57.23 -21.02
C ARG A 10 -24.71 57.13 -20.29
N ALA A 11 -24.69 57.55 -19.03
CA ALA A 11 -23.55 57.46 -18.14
C ALA A 11 -23.11 55.99 -17.94
N SER A 12 -21.87 55.68 -18.32
CA SER A 12 -21.20 54.41 -18.02
C SER A 12 -20.97 54.25 -16.53
N ARG A 13 -21.83 53.49 -15.85
CA ARG A 13 -21.50 52.92 -14.53
C ARG A 13 -20.48 51.81 -14.72
N ARG A 14 -19.21 52.09 -14.37
CA ARG A 14 -18.15 51.07 -14.25
C ARG A 14 -18.48 50.17 -13.06
N THR A 15 -19.05 49.00 -13.31
CA THR A 15 -19.10 47.90 -12.35
C THR A 15 -17.70 47.33 -12.19
N ARG A 16 -17.12 47.41 -10.98
CA ARG A 16 -15.91 46.66 -10.63
C ARG A 16 -16.27 45.17 -10.63
N PRO A 17 -15.47 44.28 -11.26
CA PRO A 17 -15.69 42.85 -11.11
C PRO A 17 -15.41 42.44 -9.65
N PRO A 18 -16.09 41.42 -9.10
CA PRO A 18 -15.77 40.89 -7.78
C PRO A 18 -14.33 40.37 -7.76
N ARG A 19 -13.64 40.59 -6.65
CA ARG A 19 -12.29 40.05 -6.39
C ARG A 19 -12.34 38.53 -6.54
N GLN A 20 -11.61 38.01 -7.54
CA GLN A 20 -11.34 36.60 -7.69
C GLN A 20 -10.51 36.18 -6.46
N ILE A 21 -11.15 35.48 -5.52
CA ILE A 21 -10.44 34.83 -4.43
C ILE A 21 -9.71 33.64 -5.05
N ASP A 22 -8.40 33.76 -5.20
CA ASP A 22 -7.56 32.70 -5.71
C ASP A 22 -7.76 31.46 -4.82
N ALA A 23 -8.34 30.42 -5.41
CA ALA A 23 -8.52 29.11 -4.81
C ALA A 23 -7.15 28.42 -4.68
N ARG A 24 -6.32 28.89 -3.75
CA ARG A 24 -5.17 28.16 -3.24
C ARG A 24 -5.38 27.87 -1.77
N GLY A 25 -6.46 27.15 -1.49
CA GLY A 25 -6.59 26.44 -0.23
C GLY A 25 -5.40 25.50 -0.11
N ARG A 26 -4.55 25.75 0.89
CA ARG A 26 -3.41 24.90 1.26
C ARG A 26 -3.82 23.44 1.15
N ALA A 27 -3.20 22.72 0.22
CA ALA A 27 -3.18 21.26 0.28
C ALA A 27 -2.61 20.90 1.65
N GLY A 28 -3.48 20.49 2.58
CA GLY A 28 -3.06 19.96 3.86
C GLY A 28 -2.13 18.81 3.56
N ARG A 29 -0.86 18.93 3.97
CA ARG A 29 0.14 17.88 3.87
C ARG A 29 -0.47 16.62 4.48
N ARG A 30 -0.89 15.66 3.65
CA ARG A 30 -1.21 14.32 4.12
C ARG A 30 0.07 13.80 4.76
N VAL A 31 0.10 13.76 6.08
CA VAL A 31 1.16 13.06 6.80
C VAL A 31 0.89 11.60 6.54
N SER A 32 1.54 11.02 5.54
CA SER A 32 1.55 9.57 5.32
C SER A 32 2.47 8.96 6.38
N ALA A 33 1.97 8.84 7.60
CA ALA A 33 2.66 8.07 8.63
C ALA A 33 2.60 6.59 8.22
N ARG A 34 3.75 6.05 7.79
CA ARG A 34 3.87 4.63 7.47
C ARG A 34 3.62 3.83 8.75
N VAL A 35 2.74 2.83 8.67
CA VAL A 35 2.48 1.91 9.78
C VAL A 35 3.76 1.12 10.10
N THR A 36 4.10 1.02 11.39
CA THR A 36 5.30 0.28 11.83
C THR A 36 5.19 -1.20 11.48
N SER A 37 6.32 -1.86 11.27
CA SER A 37 6.34 -3.29 10.94
C SER A 37 5.72 -4.14 12.06
N GLU A 38 5.97 -3.81 13.33
CA GLU A 38 5.37 -4.53 14.46
C GLU A 38 3.84 -4.43 14.46
N PHE A 39 3.29 -3.23 14.30
CA PHE A 39 1.85 -3.05 14.28
C PHE A 39 1.21 -3.74 13.07
N TRP A 40 1.85 -3.62 11.90
CA TRP A 40 1.38 -4.27 10.68
C TRP A 40 1.33 -5.80 10.86
N VAL A 41 2.39 -6.42 11.39
CA VAL A 41 2.44 -7.88 11.62
C VAL A 41 1.36 -8.32 12.60
N ALA A 42 1.16 -7.59 13.71
CA ALA A 42 0.11 -7.91 14.67
C ALA A 42 -1.29 -7.86 14.04
N ALA A 43 -1.57 -6.84 13.22
CA ALA A 43 -2.83 -6.72 12.50
C ALA A 43 -3.01 -7.84 11.46
N TYR A 44 -1.95 -8.18 10.74
CA TYR A 44 -1.94 -9.23 9.72
C TYR A 44 -2.23 -10.61 10.31
N LEU A 45 -1.55 -10.98 11.41
CA LEU A 45 -1.82 -12.23 12.14
C LEU A 45 -3.28 -12.31 12.59
N ARG A 46 -3.81 -11.22 13.16
CA ARG A 46 -5.22 -11.15 13.61
C ARG A 46 -6.20 -11.33 12.45
N ARG A 47 -5.93 -10.68 11.30
CA ARG A 47 -6.76 -10.81 10.09
C ARG A 47 -6.82 -12.26 9.62
N ALA A 48 -5.66 -12.89 9.42
CA ALA A 48 -5.58 -14.27 8.94
C ALA A 48 -6.31 -15.25 9.87
N MET A 49 -6.09 -15.13 11.19
CA MET A 49 -6.77 -15.99 12.17
C MET A 49 -8.28 -15.76 12.23
N SER A 50 -8.75 -14.51 12.09
CA SER A 50 -10.18 -14.20 12.08
C SER A 50 -10.89 -14.78 10.84
N GLU A 51 -10.15 -14.99 9.75
CA GLU A 51 -10.62 -15.59 8.50
C GLU A 51 -10.46 -17.12 8.46
N GLY A 52 -10.07 -17.73 9.59
CA GLY A 52 -9.96 -19.18 9.78
C GLY A 52 -8.66 -19.82 9.27
N ALA A 53 -7.63 -19.03 8.93
CA ALA A 53 -6.30 -19.56 8.64
C ALA A 53 -5.48 -19.71 9.93
N PHE A 54 -4.52 -20.64 9.95
CA PHE A 54 -3.49 -20.62 10.99
C PHE A 54 -2.43 -19.57 10.61
N ALA A 55 -1.97 -18.80 11.59
CA ALA A 55 -0.98 -17.75 11.37
C ALA A 55 -0.04 -17.65 12.57
N ALA A 56 1.27 -17.64 12.32
CA ALA A 56 2.28 -17.60 13.37
C ALA A 56 3.43 -16.66 13.03
N LEU A 57 3.89 -15.92 14.04
CA LEU A 57 5.15 -15.19 13.96
C LEU A 57 6.31 -16.16 14.18
N ARG A 58 7.13 -16.38 13.15
CA ARG A 58 8.33 -17.24 13.25
C ARG A 58 9.58 -16.49 13.66
N LYS A 59 9.72 -15.24 13.22
CA LYS A 59 10.84 -14.39 13.59
C LYS A 59 10.40 -12.95 13.71
N ARG A 60 10.75 -12.33 14.84
CA ARG A 60 10.60 -10.89 15.07
C ARG A 60 11.78 -10.13 14.44
N GLY A 61 11.45 -8.99 13.85
CA GLY A 61 12.40 -8.08 13.21
C GLY A 61 12.43 -6.69 13.86
N ALA A 62 13.02 -5.71 13.18
CA ALA A 62 13.02 -4.32 13.60
C ALA A 62 11.58 -3.76 13.67
N ALA A 63 11.21 -3.19 14.81
CA ALA A 63 9.83 -2.79 15.12
C ALA A 63 9.29 -1.70 14.18
N GLU A 64 10.10 -0.68 13.90
CA GLU A 64 9.69 0.50 13.15
C GLU A 64 9.54 0.22 11.64
N ALA A 65 10.53 -0.43 11.02
CA ALA A 65 10.61 -0.48 9.56
C ALA A 65 11.13 -1.81 8.97
N GLY A 66 11.32 -2.86 9.76
CA GLY A 66 11.89 -4.13 9.28
C GLY A 66 11.14 -4.72 8.08
N ALA A 67 11.86 -5.36 7.16
CA ALA A 67 11.26 -6.05 6.02
C ALA A 67 10.36 -7.19 6.49
N ILE A 68 9.26 -7.46 5.79
CA ILE A 68 8.29 -8.49 6.19
C ILE A 68 8.20 -9.53 5.09
N PHE A 69 8.49 -10.77 5.46
CA PHE A 69 8.35 -11.94 4.60
C PHE A 69 7.25 -12.84 5.14
N VAL A 70 6.47 -13.39 4.23
CA VAL A 70 5.35 -14.27 4.56
C VAL A 70 5.47 -15.55 3.76
N LYS A 71 5.58 -16.69 4.46
CA LYS A 71 5.41 -18.01 3.87
C LYS A 71 3.95 -18.44 4.01
N LEU A 72 3.34 -18.86 2.91
CA LEU A 72 2.02 -19.47 2.88
C LEU A 72 2.18 -20.95 2.55
N ASP A 73 1.84 -21.83 3.49
CA ASP A 73 1.73 -23.28 3.29
C ASP A 73 0.30 -23.62 2.83
N LEU A 74 0.17 -24.34 1.71
CA LEU A 74 -1.12 -24.75 1.16
C LEU A 74 -1.63 -26.06 1.78
N LEU A 75 -0.84 -26.70 2.65
CA LEU A 75 -1.11 -27.97 3.33
C LEU A 75 -1.32 -29.15 2.38
N ASP A 76 -0.71 -29.08 1.20
CA ASP A 76 -0.72 -30.11 0.16
C ASP A 76 0.67 -30.35 -0.46
N GLY A 77 1.72 -29.97 0.25
CA GLY A 77 3.11 -30.07 -0.21
C GLY A 77 3.56 -28.91 -1.11
N ARG A 78 2.72 -27.88 -1.27
CA ARG A 78 3.05 -26.64 -1.96
C ARG A 78 3.07 -25.45 -1.00
N ALA A 79 3.87 -24.45 -1.36
CA ALA A 79 4.00 -23.21 -0.62
C ALA A 79 4.18 -22.01 -1.56
N ARG A 80 3.89 -20.82 -1.03
CA ARG A 80 4.22 -19.54 -1.65
C ARG A 80 5.03 -18.68 -0.70
N LEU A 81 5.98 -17.93 -1.24
CA LEU A 81 6.77 -16.99 -0.46
C LEU A 81 6.56 -15.59 -0.99
N TYR A 82 6.21 -14.68 -0.10
CA TYR A 82 6.01 -13.27 -0.37
C TYR A 82 7.03 -12.42 0.38
N GLY A 83 7.43 -11.31 -0.24
CA GLY A 83 8.28 -10.29 0.37
C GLY A 83 7.83 -8.89 -0.03
N PRO A 84 8.52 -7.85 0.47
CA PRO A 84 8.19 -6.47 0.14
C PRO A 84 8.25 -6.22 -1.37
N ALA A 85 7.28 -5.51 -1.91
CA ALA A 85 7.34 -5.07 -3.30
C ALA A 85 8.57 -4.17 -3.53
N PRO A 86 9.29 -4.33 -4.66
CA PRO A 86 10.29 -3.37 -5.08
C PRO A 86 9.69 -1.96 -5.18
N GLN A 87 10.48 -0.92 -4.93
CA GLN A 87 10.01 0.48 -4.95
C GLN A 87 9.29 0.86 -6.27
N ALA A 88 9.67 0.25 -7.39
CA ALA A 88 9.03 0.48 -8.70
C ALA A 88 7.59 -0.06 -8.81
N LEU A 89 7.21 -1.00 -7.94
CA LEU A 89 5.87 -1.62 -7.86
C LEU A 89 5.14 -1.25 -6.56
N ALA A 90 5.75 -0.38 -5.73
CA ALA A 90 5.16 0.03 -4.46
C ALA A 90 3.99 1.00 -4.70
N ALA A 91 2.96 0.90 -3.86
CA ALA A 91 1.83 1.82 -3.91
C ALA A 91 2.26 3.27 -3.64
N GLU A 92 1.71 4.22 -4.40
CA GLU A 92 2.04 5.65 -4.27
C GLU A 92 1.57 6.27 -2.94
N ASP A 93 0.58 5.65 -2.29
CA ASP A 93 0.02 6.08 -1.01
C ASP A 93 0.88 5.67 0.21
N GLY A 94 1.97 4.95 -0.02
CA GLY A 94 2.89 4.51 1.02
C GLY A 94 2.42 3.28 1.80
N HIS A 95 1.33 2.62 1.38
CA HIS A 95 0.95 1.33 1.92
C HIS A 95 1.94 0.24 1.51
N ARG A 96 2.16 -0.71 2.41
CA ARG A 96 3.09 -1.82 2.18
C ARG A 96 2.41 -2.84 1.27
N THR A 97 2.89 -2.96 0.03
CA THR A 97 2.51 -4.02 -0.90
C THR A 97 3.56 -5.12 -0.94
N PHE A 98 3.15 -6.29 -1.41
CA PHE A 98 3.97 -7.50 -1.44
C PHE A 98 4.01 -8.10 -2.84
N VAL A 99 5.07 -8.85 -3.12
CA VAL A 99 5.21 -9.63 -4.35
C VAL A 99 5.60 -11.06 -4.02
N ARG A 100 5.25 -11.99 -4.92
CA ARG A 100 5.73 -13.37 -4.85
C ARG A 100 7.21 -13.41 -5.24
N LEU A 101 8.03 -14.14 -4.47
CA LEU A 101 9.48 -14.19 -4.65
C LEU A 101 9.98 -15.33 -5.53
N HIS A 102 9.09 -15.88 -6.35
CA HIS A 102 9.37 -16.96 -7.29
C HIS A 102 8.38 -16.88 -8.46
N ALA A 103 8.82 -17.36 -9.63
CA ALA A 103 8.08 -17.18 -10.88
C ALA A 103 6.87 -18.11 -10.98
N SER A 104 7.05 -19.39 -10.59
CA SER A 104 6.00 -20.41 -10.56
C SER A 104 4.81 -19.99 -9.70
N ASP A 105 3.64 -20.60 -9.91
CA ASP A 105 2.48 -20.35 -9.05
C ASP A 105 2.74 -20.79 -7.60
N ASP A 106 3.39 -21.95 -7.46
CA ASP A 106 3.78 -22.56 -6.20
C ASP A 106 5.20 -23.14 -6.26
N VAL A 107 5.79 -23.32 -5.09
CA VAL A 107 7.07 -24.01 -4.88
C VAL A 107 6.93 -25.07 -3.79
N THR A 108 7.96 -25.88 -3.54
CA THR A 108 7.96 -26.74 -2.36
C THR A 108 8.17 -25.91 -1.08
N PRO A 109 7.72 -26.38 0.10
CA PRO A 109 8.05 -25.75 1.37
C PRO A 109 9.55 -25.59 1.58
N LEU A 110 10.36 -26.58 1.14
CA LEU A 110 11.82 -26.52 1.24
C LEU A 110 12.40 -25.39 0.39
N ASP A 111 11.98 -25.25 -0.87
CA ASP A 111 12.43 -24.15 -1.75
C ASP A 111 12.08 -22.77 -1.15
N ALA A 112 10.92 -22.65 -0.50
CA ALA A 112 10.52 -21.42 0.18
C ALA A 112 11.44 -21.13 1.39
N GLU A 113 11.76 -22.12 2.21
CA GLU A 113 12.69 -21.97 3.34
C GLU A 113 14.11 -21.60 2.86
N GLU A 114 14.60 -22.23 1.79
CA GLU A 114 15.93 -21.90 1.23
C GLU A 114 16.01 -20.45 0.74
N ARG A 115 14.93 -19.92 0.16
CA ARG A 115 14.82 -18.51 -0.23
C ARG A 115 14.80 -17.61 1.01
N LEU A 116 14.05 -17.96 2.05
CA LEU A 116 14.03 -17.22 3.31
C LEU A 116 15.40 -17.16 3.98
N VAL A 117 16.13 -18.28 4.02
CA VAL A 117 17.50 -18.33 4.56
C VAL A 117 18.43 -17.38 3.81
N LYS A 118 18.28 -17.25 2.49
CA LYS A 118 19.05 -16.25 1.72
C LYS A 118 18.70 -14.84 2.17
N GLN A 119 17.42 -14.50 2.34
CA GLN A 119 17.00 -13.18 2.83
C GLN A 119 17.55 -12.88 4.22
N LEU A 120 17.49 -13.85 5.14
CA LEU A 120 18.04 -13.71 6.49
C LEU A 120 19.54 -13.43 6.53
N ARG A 121 20.29 -13.92 5.53
CA ARG A 121 21.73 -13.61 5.42
C ARG A 121 21.99 -12.19 4.93
N PHE A 122 21.06 -11.61 4.17
CA PHE A 122 21.16 -10.23 3.70
C PHE A 122 20.69 -9.23 4.74
N ASP A 123 19.64 -9.57 5.48
CA ASP A 123 19.01 -8.72 6.48
C ASP A 123 18.53 -9.58 7.65
N ASP A 124 19.21 -9.47 8.80
CA ASP A 124 18.86 -10.22 10.01
C ASP A 124 17.74 -9.54 10.82
N ASP A 125 17.34 -8.32 10.46
CA ASP A 125 16.30 -7.55 11.12
C ASP A 125 14.90 -7.76 10.50
N LEU A 126 14.79 -8.63 9.50
CA LEU A 126 13.52 -8.95 8.88
C LEU A 126 12.56 -9.73 9.81
N TRP A 127 11.28 -9.61 9.50
CA TRP A 127 10.17 -10.37 10.07
C TRP A 127 9.84 -11.57 9.20
N ILE A 128 9.56 -12.71 9.82
CA ILE A 128 9.03 -13.91 9.14
C ILE A 128 7.70 -14.28 9.78
N VAL A 129 6.66 -14.29 8.96
CA VAL A 129 5.33 -14.80 9.31
C VAL A 129 5.04 -16.04 8.49
N GLU A 130 4.37 -17.01 9.10
CA GLU A 130 3.89 -18.21 8.44
C GLU A 130 2.36 -18.26 8.50
N ILE A 131 1.73 -18.55 7.36
CA ILE A 131 0.29 -18.79 7.22
C ILE A 131 0.10 -20.20 6.71
N GLU A 132 -0.88 -20.91 7.24
CA GLU A 132 -1.37 -22.17 6.66
C GLU A 132 -2.82 -22.00 6.24
N ASP A 133 -3.09 -22.17 4.94
CA ASP A 133 -4.43 -22.03 4.37
C ASP A 133 -4.59 -22.86 3.09
N ARG A 134 -5.44 -23.89 3.15
CA ARG A 134 -5.74 -24.79 2.01
C ARG A 134 -6.34 -24.10 0.80
N ARG A 135 -6.93 -22.91 0.97
CA ARG A 135 -7.52 -22.13 -0.13
C ARG A 135 -6.48 -21.20 -0.76
N GLY A 136 -5.23 -21.21 -0.28
CA GLY A 136 -4.14 -20.39 -0.80
C GLY A 136 -4.32 -18.89 -0.54
N ARG A 137 -5.07 -18.52 0.51
CA ARG A 137 -5.29 -17.11 0.86
C ARG A 137 -4.07 -16.55 1.61
N SER A 138 -3.42 -15.53 1.04
CA SER A 138 -2.31 -14.84 1.69
C SER A 138 -2.75 -13.70 2.61
N PHE A 139 -3.95 -13.13 2.42
CA PHE A 139 -4.41 -11.93 3.15
C PHE A 139 -3.52 -10.69 2.98
N LEU A 140 -2.62 -10.70 1.98
CA LEU A 140 -1.72 -9.61 1.65
C LEU A 140 -2.31 -8.72 0.57
N ASP A 141 -1.95 -7.44 0.61
CA ASP A 141 -2.13 -6.53 -0.52
C ASP A 141 -0.95 -6.75 -1.48
N LEU A 142 -1.22 -7.39 -2.60
CA LEU A 142 -0.20 -7.69 -3.61
C LEU A 142 -0.02 -6.49 -4.53
N ALA A 143 1.23 -6.16 -4.85
CA ALA A 143 1.51 -5.18 -5.89
C ALA A 143 1.04 -5.75 -7.24
N GLU A 144 0.30 -4.96 -8.00
CA GLU A 144 0.03 -5.28 -9.40
C GLU A 144 1.31 -5.04 -10.21
N GLY A 145 1.69 -6.03 -11.02
CA GLY A 145 2.83 -5.99 -11.92
C GLY A 145 2.38 -6.04 -13.37
#